data_AF-A0A7U7PQY4-F1
#
_entry.id   AF-A0A7U7PQY4-F1
#
_cell.length_a   1.000
_cell.length_b   1.000
_cell.length_c   1.000
_cell.angle_alpha   90.00
_cell.angle_beta   90.00
_cell.angle_gamma   90.00
#
_symmetry.space_group_name_H-M   'P 1'
#
loop_
_entity.id
_entity.type
_entity.pdbx_description
1 polymer ?
#
loop_
_entity_poly.entity_id
_entity_poly.type
_entity_poly.pdbx_seq_one_letter_code
_entity_poly.pdbx_strand_id
1 'polypeptide(L)' 'MSRLMEDGEAERFYKKWFQQPIPPNNVNLGIPMSMLLRDSFRYPTDNAGN' A
#
# COMPACT_ATOMS: atom_id res chain seq x y z
N MET A 1 -17.82 -2.86 -12.90
CA MET A 1 -16.45 -3.36 -12.63
C MET A 1 -15.73 -2.37 -11.71
N SER A 2 -15.99 -2.38 -10.40
CA SER A 2 -15.37 -1.45 -9.45
C SER A 2 -15.54 -1.93 -8.00
N ARG A 3 -15.23 -3.20 -7.73
CA ARG A 3 -15.28 -3.77 -6.37
C ARG A 3 -13.97 -4.41 -5.90
N LEU A 4 -12.95 -4.47 -6.75
CA LEU A 4 -11.66 -5.08 -6.42
C LEU A 4 -10.70 -4.12 -5.68
N MET A 5 -10.97 -2.81 -5.64
CA MET A 5 -10.10 -1.85 -4.94
C MET A 5 -10.43 -1.69 -3.45
N GLU A 6 -11.62 -2.11 -3.00
CA GLU A 6 -12.01 -2.00 -1.58
C GLU A 6 -11.50 -3.16 -0.71
N ASP A 7 -10.98 -4.23 -1.32
CA ASP A 7 -10.89 -5.55 -0.66
C ASP A 7 -9.60 -5.78 0.14
N GLY A 8 -8.95 -4.71 0.60
CA GLY A 8 -7.75 -4.83 1.45
C GLY A 8 -6.52 -5.39 0.74
N GLU A 9 -6.56 -5.60 -0.58
CA GLU A 9 -5.39 -6.00 -1.36
C GLU A 9 -4.28 -4.97 -1.26
N ALA A 10 -4.61 -3.67 -1.31
CA ALA A 10 -3.66 -2.58 -1.11
C ALA A 10 -2.98 -2.66 0.28
N GLU A 11 -3.75 -2.99 1.33
CA GLU A 11 -3.20 -3.20 2.67
C GLU A 11 -2.27 -4.40 2.73
N ARG A 12 -2.62 -5.49 2.03
CA ARG A 12 -1.78 -6.69 1.93
C ARG A 12 -0.47 -6.41 1.21
N PHE A 13 -0.50 -5.67 0.10
CA PHE A 13 0.71 -5.25 -0.61
C PHE A 13 1.56 -4.31 0.23
N TYR A 14 0.94 -3.33 0.89
CA TYR A 14 1.64 -2.43 1.77
C TYR A 14 2.36 -3.18 2.90
N LYS A 15 1.67 -4.13 3.55
CA LYS A 15 2.26 -4.98 4.58
C LYS A 15 3.45 -5.78 4.03
N LYS A 16 3.35 -6.33 2.82
CA LYS A 16 4.43 -7.08 2.19
C LYS A 16 5.68 -6.24 1.91
N TRP A 17 5.53 -5.00 1.47
CA TRP A 17 6.66 -4.17 1.07
C TRP A 17 7.22 -3.28 2.19
N PHE A 18 6.39 -2.90 3.17
CA PHE A 18 6.76 -1.92 4.19
C PHE A 18 6.77 -2.48 5.62
N GLN A 19 6.08 -3.60 5.87
CA GLN A 19 6.01 -4.23 7.21
C GLN A 19 6.56 -5.65 7.25
N GLN A 20 6.97 -6.21 6.11
CA GLN A 20 7.63 -7.49 6.02
C GLN A 20 9.09 -7.29 5.58
N PRO A 21 9.96 -8.26 5.90
CA PRO A 21 11.34 -8.24 5.44
C PRO A 21 11.39 -8.26 3.91
N ILE A 22 12.06 -7.28 3.30
CA ILE A 22 12.22 -7.21 1.85
C ILE A 22 13.61 -7.67 1.42
N PRO A 23 13.72 -8.54 0.40
CA PRO A 23 15.00 -8.95 -0.18
C PRO A 23 15.75 -7.78 -0.86
N PRO A 24 17.07 -7.90 -1.07
CA PRO A 24 17.93 -9.04 -0.75
C PRO A 24 18.43 -9.07 0.69
N ASN A 25 18.42 -7.94 1.40
CA ASN A 25 19.01 -7.81 2.73
C ASN A 25 18.04 -8.15 3.88
N ASN A 26 16.81 -8.56 3.55
CA ASN A 26 15.78 -8.97 4.52
C ASN A 26 15.50 -7.88 5.59
N VAL A 27 15.55 -6.61 5.17
CA VAL A 27 15.32 -5.47 6.05
C VAL A 27 13.82 -5.17 6.08
N ASN A 28 13.26 -4.93 7.26
CA ASN A 28 11.89 -4.46 7.41
C ASN A 28 11.91 -2.95 7.63
N LEU A 29 11.18 -2.21 6.80
CA LEU A 29 11.07 -0.75 6.95
C LEU A 29 10.25 -0.37 8.19
N GLY A 30 9.35 -1.25 8.66
CA GLY A 30 8.55 -1.04 9.87
C GLY A 30 7.63 0.18 9.77
N ILE A 31 7.27 0.61 8.56
CA ILE A 31 6.48 1.82 8.35
C ILE A 31 4.99 1.46 8.46
N PRO A 32 4.24 2.02 9.42
CA PRO A 32 2.80 1.82 9.51
C PRO A 32 2.07 2.61 8.42
N MET A 33 0.98 2.05 7.89
CA MET A 33 0.16 2.73 6.88
C MET A 33 -0.48 3.98 7.50
N SER A 34 -0.19 5.15 6.93
CA SER A 34 -0.84 6.39 7.34
C SER A 34 -2.29 6.44 6.86
N MET A 35 -3.14 7.16 7.58
CA MET A 35 -4.57 7.32 7.21
C MET A 35 -4.71 7.96 5.82
N LEU A 36 -3.85 8.94 5.49
CA LEU A 36 -3.82 9.58 4.18
C LEU A 36 -3.54 8.58 3.05
N LEU A 37 -2.59 7.66 3.26
CA LEU A 37 -2.28 6.64 2.27
C LEU A 37 -3.44 5.65 2.11
N ARG A 38 -4.08 5.25 3.22
CA ARG A 38 -5.29 4.42 3.18
C ARG A 38 -6.42 5.09 2.40
N ASP A 39 -6.63 6.38 2.59
CA ASP A 39 -7.65 7.15 1.87
C ASP A 39 -7.30 7.29 0.38
N SER A 40 -6.00 7.41 0.04
CA SER A 40 -5.56 7.42 -1.37
C SER A 40 -5.79 6.09 -2.09
N PHE A 41 -5.73 4.96 -1.38
CA PHE A 41 -6.11 3.66 -1.96
C PHE A 41 -7.62 3.53 -2.16
N ARG A 42 -8.42 4.16 -1.29
CA ARG A 42 -9.90 4.20 -1.42
C ARG A 42 -10.34 5.14 -2.53
N TYR A 43 -9.66 6.27 -2.67
CA TYR A 43 -9.90 7.27 -3.69
C TYR A 43 -8.63 7.40 -4.53
N PRO A 44 -8.42 6.51 -5.53
CA PRO A 44 -7.28 6.61 -6.42
C PRO A 44 -7.38 7.92 -7.18
N THR A 45 -6.74 8.96 -6.67
CA THR A 45 -6.59 10.23 -7.39
C THR A 45 -5.53 10.01 -8.45
N ASP A 46 -5.92 10.12 -9.71
CA ASP A 46 -5.12 9.92 -10.92
C ASP A 46 -4.04 10.99 -11.12
N ASN A 47 -3.22 11.23 -10.11
CA ASN A 47 -2.11 12.18 -10.20
C ASN A 47 -0.79 11.46 -9.90
N ALA A 48 -0.54 10.40 -10.66
CA ALA A 48 0.82 9.99 -10.94
C ALA A 48 1.34 11.00 -11.97
N GLY A 49 2.24 11.88 -11.52
CA GLY A 49 2.76 12.99 -12.33
C GLY A 49 3.16 12.58 -13.74
N ASN A 50 2.67 13.35 -14.71
CA ASN A 50 3.31 13.51 -16.02
C ASN A 50 4.59 14.35 -15.88
#